data_AF-A0A5Q2N542-F1
#
_entry.id   AF-A0A5Q2N542-F1
#
_cell.length_a   1.000
_cell.length_b   1.000
_cell.length_c   1.000
_cell.angle_alpha   90.00
_cell.angle_beta   90.00
_cell.angle_gamma   90.00
#
_symmetry.space_group_name_H-M   'P 1'
#
loop_
_entity.id
_entity.type
_entity.pdbx_description
1 polymer ?
#
loop_
_entity_poly.entity_id
_entity_poly.type
_entity_poly.pdbx_seq_one_letter_code
_entity_poly.pdbx_strand_id
1 'polypeptide(L)'
;MSRAVVVDREGAIRKLRSLVKELEAGALYIGDTKVEIPEEFLLSIKYRRGEHQGVEIRMGWDIIEEEEIIEEDKHDRAWHQLLH
;
A
#
# COMPACT_ATOMS: atom_id res chain seq x y z
N MET A 1 -16.46 -6.56 -4.54
CA MET A 1 -16.83 -5.28 -3.92
C MET A 1 -16.27 -5.24 -2.50
N SER A 2 -15.25 -4.42 -2.21
CA SER A 2 -14.80 -4.22 -0.82
C SER A 2 -15.78 -3.26 -0.11
N ARG A 3 -16.25 -3.64 1.07
CA ARG A 3 -17.05 -2.74 1.92
C ARG A 3 -16.12 -1.98 2.84
N ALA A 4 -16.25 -0.66 2.90
CA ALA A 4 -15.60 0.13 3.94
C ALA A 4 -16.14 -0.32 5.31
N VAL A 5 -15.25 -0.58 6.26
CA VAL A 5 -15.61 -0.97 7.63
C VAL A 5 -15.25 0.18 8.54
N VAL A 6 -16.24 0.69 9.29
CA VAL A 6 -15.98 1.67 10.36
C VAL A 6 -15.42 0.92 11.56
N VAL A 7 -14.24 1.32 12.02
CA VAL A 7 -13.59 0.79 13.21
C VAL A 7 -13.13 1.93 14.09
N ASP A 8 -13.05 1.69 15.39
CA ASP A 8 -12.34 2.60 16.29
C ASP A 8 -10.82 2.55 16.07
N ARG A 9 -10.10 3.44 16.76
CA ARG A 9 -8.64 3.57 16.64
C ARG A 9 -7.92 2.26 16.95
N GLU A 10 -8.34 1.54 17.98
CA GLU A 10 -7.68 0.30 18.38
C GLU A 10 -7.93 -0.84 17.39
N GLY A 11 -9.16 -0.92 16.87
CA GLY A 11 -9.55 -1.83 15.81
C GLY A 11 -8.76 -1.59 14.52
N ALA A 12 -8.55 -0.33 14.16
CA ALA A 12 -7.70 0.04 13.02
C ALA A 12 -6.25 -0.44 13.22
N ILE A 13 -5.66 -0.19 14.41
CA ILE A 13 -4.28 -0.61 14.73
C ILE A 13 -4.16 -2.14 14.69
N ARG A 14 -5.11 -2.88 15.28
CA ARG A 14 -5.11 -4.35 15.27
C ARG A 14 -5.16 -4.90 13.84
N LYS A 15 -6.02 -4.33 12.99
CA LYS A 15 -6.13 -4.72 11.57
C LYS A 15 -4.83 -4.46 10.81
N LEU A 16 -4.24 -3.28 10.96
CA LEU A 16 -2.95 -2.94 10.33
C LEU A 16 -1.82 -3.88 10.78
N ARG A 17 -1.76 -4.21 12.07
CA ARG A 17 -0.77 -5.18 12.58
C ARG A 17 -0.95 -6.58 12.02
N SER A 18 -2.19 -7.04 11.79
CA SER A 18 -2.44 -8.32 11.13
C SER A 18 -1.91 -8.32 9.71
N LEU A 19 -2.22 -7.27 8.94
CA LEU A 19 -1.74 -7.13 7.57
C LEU A 19 -0.21 -7.11 7.49
N VAL A 20 0.47 -6.41 8.40
CA VAL A 20 1.94 -6.41 8.46
C VAL A 20 2.48 -7.82 8.72
N LYS A 21 1.89 -8.59 9.64
CA LYS A 21 2.33 -9.97 9.89
C LYS A 21 2.13 -10.90 8.69
N GLU A 22 1.04 -10.71 7.96
CA GLU A 22 0.75 -11.47 6.73
C GLU A 22 1.77 -11.12 5.63
N LEU A 23 2.13 -9.84 5.50
CA LEU A 23 3.21 -9.39 4.60
C LEU A 23 4.57 -9.98 5.01
N GLU A 24 4.92 -9.96 6.29
CA GLU A 24 6.16 -10.57 6.81
C GLU A 24 6.24 -12.07 6.55
N ALA A 25 5.10 -12.76 6.50
CA ALA A 25 5.00 -14.18 6.18
C ALA A 25 4.98 -14.47 4.67
N GLY A 26 4.99 -13.44 3.81
CA GLY A 26 4.88 -13.58 2.36
C GLY A 26 3.52 -14.12 1.89
N ALA A 27 2.48 -14.05 2.73
CA ALA A 27 1.18 -14.63 2.41
C ALA A 27 0.01 -13.89 3.06
N LEU A 28 -0.97 -13.52 2.24
CA LEU A 28 -2.22 -12.89 2.66
C LEU A 28 -3.35 -13.91 2.74
N TYR A 29 -4.21 -13.84 3.75
CA TYR A 29 -5.40 -14.69 3.83
C TYR A 29 -6.67 -13.89 3.47
N ILE A 30 -7.32 -14.27 2.37
CA ILE A 30 -8.59 -13.69 1.92
C ILE A 30 -9.70 -14.72 2.14
N GLY A 31 -10.42 -14.60 3.25
CA GLY A 31 -11.34 -15.65 3.70
C GLY A 31 -10.54 -16.92 4.02
N ASP A 32 -10.88 -18.03 3.37
CA ASP A 32 -10.17 -19.31 3.52
C ASP A 32 -9.03 -19.49 2.50
N THR A 33 -8.79 -18.49 1.64
CA THR A 33 -7.79 -18.59 0.56
C THR A 33 -6.47 -17.95 0.98
N LYS A 34 -5.38 -18.71 0.85
CA LYS A 34 -4.01 -18.18 0.99
C LYS A 34 -3.52 -17.67 -0.37
N VAL A 35 -3.10 -16.41 -0.41
CA VAL A 35 -2.52 -15.75 -1.59
C VAL A 35 -1.04 -15.49 -1.31
N GLU A 36 -0.16 -15.96 -2.19
CA GLU A 36 1.28 -15.68 -2.12
C GLU A 36 1.54 -14.24 -2.53
N ILE A 37 2.37 -13.55 -1.76
CA ILE A 37 2.72 -12.14 -1.99
C ILE A 37 4.08 -12.11 -2.68
N PRO A 38 4.23 -11.40 -3.81
CA PRO A 38 5.52 -11.29 -4.48
C PRO A 38 6.54 -10.52 -3.63
N GLU A 39 7.82 -10.76 -3.87
CA GLU A 39 8.92 -10.07 -3.18
C GLU A 39 8.92 -8.56 -3.42
N GLU A 40 8.43 -8.12 -4.58
CA GLU A 40 8.26 -6.71 -4.95
C GLU A 40 6.80 -6.40 -5.25
N PHE A 41 6.32 -5.27 -4.72
CA PHE A 41 4.97 -4.77 -4.96
C PHE A 41 4.94 -3.24 -4.86
N LEU A 42 3.89 -2.64 -5.42
CA LEU A 42 3.69 -1.19 -5.38
C LEU A 42 3.07 -0.78 -4.05
N LEU A 43 3.75 0.11 -3.33
CA LEU A 43 3.24 0.76 -2.12
C LEU A 43 2.99 2.24 -2.41
N SER A 44 1.73 2.68 -2.29
CA SER A 44 1.35 4.09 -2.41
C SER A 44 0.77 4.61 -1.09
N ILE A 45 1.38 5.67 -0.55
CA ILE A 45 0.92 6.35 0.65
C ILE A 45 0.54 7.78 0.27
N LYS A 46 -0.75 8.11 0.39
CA LYS A 46 -1.28 9.45 0.07
C LYS A 46 -1.83 10.11 1.32
N TYR A 47 -1.37 11.33 1.59
CA TYR A 47 -1.91 12.18 2.64
C TYR A 47 -3.02 13.03 2.06
N ARG A 48 -4.26 12.84 2.52
CA ARG A 48 -5.41 13.65 2.10
C ARG A 48 -5.54 14.86 3.03
N ARG A 49 -5.51 16.06 2.46
CA ARG A 49 -5.87 17.31 3.13
C ARG A 49 -7.26 17.73 2.64
N GLY A 50 -8.22 17.87 3.56
CA GLY A 50 -9.62 18.21 3.27
C GLY A 50 -10.46 18.26 4.56
N GLU A 51 -11.80 18.23 4.44
CA GLU A 51 -12.73 18.20 5.60
C GLU A 51 -12.46 17.04 6.57
N HIS A 52 -11.92 15.95 6.04
CA HIS A 52 -11.37 14.85 6.83
C HIS A 52 -9.91 14.64 6.42
N GLN A 53 -8.99 14.99 7.33
CA GLN A 53 -7.57 14.68 7.18
C GLN A 53 -7.34 13.19 7.40
N GLY A 54 -6.53 12.57 6.55
CA GLY A 54 -6.28 11.14 6.67
C GLY A 54 -5.13 10.64 5.80
N VAL A 55 -4.78 9.38 6.03
CA VAL A 55 -3.77 8.64 5.26
C VAL A 55 -4.48 7.53 4.50
N GLU A 56 -4.17 7.43 3.21
CA GLU A 56 -4.59 6.33 2.37
C GLU A 56 -3.37 5.48 2.01
N ILE A 57 -3.43 4.20 2.34
CA ILE A 57 -2.40 3.22 2.02
C ILE A 57 -2.99 2.27 0.98
N ARG A 58 -2.34 2.16 -0.19
CA ARG A 58 -2.67 1.18 -1.22
C ARG A 58 -1.47 0.27 -1.46
N MET A 59 -1.75 -1.02 -1.57
CA MET A 59 -0.81 -2.05 -1.96
C MET A 59 -1.40 -2.78 -3.16
N GLY A 60 -0.61 -2.98 -4.20
CA GLY A 60 -1.04 -3.66 -5.43
C GLY A 60 0.10 -4.44 -6.05
N TRP A 61 -0.24 -5.59 -6.61
CA TRP A 61 0.71 -6.52 -7.25
C TRP A 61 0.10 -7.25 -8.45
N ASP A 62 -1.07 -6.81 -8.94
CA ASP A 62 -1.51 -7.23 -10.27
C ASP A 62 -0.43 -6.81 -11.27
N ILE A 63 0.03 -7.78 -12.06
CA ILE A 63 0.96 -7.55 -13.16
C ILE A 63 0.33 -6.45 -14.02
N ILE A 64 0.98 -5.29 -14.06
CA ILE A 64 0.66 -4.26 -15.04
C ILE A 64 1.06 -4.85 -16.39
N GLU A 65 0.15 -5.58 -17.04
CA GLU A 65 0.22 -5.80 -18.47
C GLU A 65 0.09 -4.42 -19.12
N GLU A 66 1.24 -3.88 -19.54
CA GLU A 66 1.44 -2.78 -20.48
C GLU A 66 0.43 -1.61 -20.41
N GLU A 67 0.74 -0.58 -19.61
CA GLU A 67 0.65 0.83 -20.04
C GLU A 67 1.29 1.75 -18.97
N GLU A 68 2.38 2.43 -19.36
CA GLU A 68 3.12 3.50 -18.65
C GLU A 68 3.50 3.27 -17.17
N ILE A 69 4.53 2.45 -16.95
CA ILE A 69 5.38 2.63 -15.77
C ILE A 69 6.20 3.91 -16.00
N ILE A 70 5.86 4.99 -15.29
CA ILE A 70 6.84 6.04 -15.00
C ILE A 70 7.86 5.37 -14.07
N GLU A 71 8.94 4.91 -14.67
CA GLU A 71 10.08 4.30 -13.99
C GLU A 71 10.78 5.43 -13.21
N GLU A 72 10.31 5.72 -11.98
CA GLU A 72 11.13 6.46 -11.02
C GLU A 72 12.24 5.50 -10.56
N ASP A 73 13.33 5.49 -11.33
CA ASP A 73 14.57 4.80 -10.99
C ASP A 73 14.98 5.20 -9.55
N LYS A 74 15.25 4.19 -8.72
CA LYS A 74 15.70 4.36 -7.33
C LYS A 74 16.99 5.19 -7.24
N HIS A 75 17.73 5.34 -8.35
CA HIS A 75 18.92 6.18 -8.51
C HIS A 75 18.66 7.62 -9.01
N ASP A 76 17.44 7.96 -9.44
CA ASP A 76 17.12 9.29 -10.00
C ASP A 76 16.75 10.35 -8.92
N ARG A 77 17.04 10.06 -7.65
CA ARG A 77 16.88 10.98 -6.52
C ARG A 77 17.89 12.14 -6.49
N ALA A 78 18.58 12.41 -7.60
CA ALA A 78 19.52 13.54 -7.71
C ALA A 78 18.83 14.88 -8.08
N TRP A 79 17.58 14.88 -8.55
CA TRP A 79 16.95 16.10 -9.10
C TRP A 79 16.20 17.00 -8.10
N HIS A 80 16.06 16.62 -6.82
CA HIS A 80 15.35 17.43 -5.82
C HIS A 80 16.23 18.40 -4.98
N GLN A 81 17.40 18.80 -5.48
CA GLN A 81 18.25 19.83 -4.84
C GLN A 81 18.42 21.14 -5.63
N LEU A 82 17.62 21.38 -6.67
CA LEU A 82 17.75 22.58 -7.53
C LEU A 82 16.62 23.62 -7.40
N LEU A 83 15.86 23.61 -6.30
CA LEU A 83 14.84 24.65 -6.00
C LEU A 83 14.87 25.14 -4.54
N HIS A 84 16.06 25.27 -3.96
CA HIS A 84 16.27 26.11 -2.77
C HIS A 84 17.33 27.17 -3.04
#